data_AF-B6HL92-F1
#
_entry.id   AF-B6HL92-F1
#
_cell.length_a   1.000
_cell.length_b   1.000
_cell.length_c   1.000
_cell.angle_alpha   90.00
_cell.angle_beta   90.00
_cell.angle_gamma   90.00
#
_symmetry.space_group_name_H-M   'P 1'
#
loop_
_entity.id
_entity.type
_entity.pdbx_description
1 polymer ?
#
loop_
_entity_poly.entity_id
_entity_poly.type
_entity_poly.pdbx_seq_one_letter_code
_entity_poly.pdbx_strand_id
1 'polypeptide(L)'
;MPYNCSGPQPPISVDPDITGKGVIANYVATAGIAVLLIIIHFFVVYEPALDPFRKTDYPLNQSFRPNPIDTIILRTVRRIPKRLMGARKVRVNSQVGKGFTECILAMSDLQIVTGLSILISGYTQLPQGLSSFHWMVIVDLAWFSSLTHLACLTLLRNHLYNHSMQRIWRLLCMAVLVILLTVALSFTGGYDWTSSHRSNYIYKGTAFNVIRPAMCHPSSSTRSSVTYYAMVFSILLVVFGFVARIIRLHKAISVGVWGKSRAKLSIQARRLLSIAFAWSCLGSSHKSLKRTLFYRPLLTTLFVAHLFLDGWSSMFVEDVHEGSTVLRFTMLQESDEREAGWGFGQVMAVVLLLAPLITIVKYFTHDDEQPGIVTSCSHHIYELSHIESQSMSPNTSSTHETSRRPDDPNSNLDDHVQTIGAVILYFMLICVVMLILICLTSYTANLLNGLQAFYIPIAVALVGIWGVALFSLTIELDLSHMSLWFQRFLHMVNVAFFIINAFLVFLQDRLPKSYLLASIEICSMWVFAAVFYILCAVFYRIYGTS
;
A
#
# COMPACT_ATOMS: atom_id res chain seq x y z
N MET A 1 -8.40 -24.23 -36.85
CA MET A 1 -7.17 -25.06 -36.82
C MET A 1 -6.16 -24.36 -35.92
N PRO A 2 -5.40 -25.07 -35.08
CA PRO A 2 -4.39 -24.45 -34.22
C PRO A 2 -3.27 -23.83 -35.07
N TYR A 3 -2.83 -22.64 -34.68
CA TYR A 3 -1.79 -21.89 -35.38
C TYR A 3 -0.45 -22.66 -35.43
N ASN A 4 0.18 -22.71 -36.61
CA ASN A 4 1.48 -23.33 -36.78
C ASN A 4 2.61 -22.30 -36.59
N CYS A 5 3.39 -22.43 -35.52
CA CYS A 5 4.52 -21.56 -35.21
C CYS A 5 5.64 -21.56 -36.27
N SER A 6 5.65 -22.54 -37.17
CA SER A 6 6.57 -22.64 -38.31
C SER A 6 5.98 -22.09 -39.63
N GLY A 7 4.72 -21.66 -39.63
CA GLY A 7 4.03 -21.12 -40.81
C GLY A 7 4.27 -19.62 -41.06
N PRO A 8 3.82 -19.08 -42.21
CA PRO A 8 3.91 -17.65 -42.52
C PRO A 8 3.13 -16.83 -41.50
N GLN A 9 3.67 -15.67 -41.12
CA GLN A 9 3.04 -14.81 -40.11
C GLN A 9 1.72 -14.23 -40.63
N PRO A 10 0.65 -14.25 -39.82
CA PRO A 10 -0.61 -13.63 -40.20
C PRO A 10 -0.41 -12.11 -40.28
N PRO A 11 -1.12 -11.43 -41.19
CA PRO A 11 -1.13 -9.97 -41.22
C PRO A 11 -1.64 -9.42 -39.88
N ILE A 12 -1.06 -8.32 -39.42
CA ILE A 12 -1.48 -7.66 -38.17
C ILE A 12 -2.89 -7.10 -38.37
N SER A 13 -3.90 -7.78 -37.83
CA SER A 13 -5.22 -7.20 -37.62
C SER A 13 -5.22 -6.52 -36.26
N VAL A 14 -5.35 -5.19 -36.23
CA VAL A 14 -5.63 -4.44 -35.00
C VAL A 14 -7.05 -4.80 -34.58
N ASP A 15 -7.20 -5.41 -33.41
CA ASP A 15 -8.53 -5.70 -32.87
C ASP A 15 -8.97 -4.53 -31.97
N PRO A 16 -9.89 -3.67 -32.44
CA PRO A 16 -10.37 -2.53 -31.67
C PRO A 16 -11.10 -2.98 -30.40
N ASP A 17 -11.57 -4.22 -30.29
CA ASP A 17 -12.23 -4.71 -29.07
C ASP A 17 -11.23 -5.17 -27.99
N ILE A 18 -9.93 -5.19 -28.29
CA ILE A 18 -8.86 -5.52 -27.32
C ILE A 18 -8.04 -4.29 -26.96
N THR A 19 -7.47 -3.59 -27.95
CA THR A 19 -6.63 -2.40 -27.71
C THR A 19 -7.38 -1.09 -27.83
N GLY A 20 -8.68 -1.16 -28.09
CA GLY A 20 -9.53 -0.01 -28.23
C GLY A 20 -9.47 0.99 -27.09
N LYS A 21 -9.50 2.28 -27.45
CA LYS A 21 -9.51 3.40 -26.48
C LYS A 21 -10.63 3.27 -25.46
N GLY A 22 -11.83 2.82 -25.86
CA GLY A 22 -12.94 2.60 -24.94
C GLY A 22 -12.70 1.51 -23.89
N VAL A 23 -12.02 0.42 -24.27
CA VAL A 23 -11.67 -0.67 -23.33
C VAL A 23 -10.64 -0.17 -22.34
N ILE A 24 -9.54 0.43 -22.81
CA ILE A 24 -8.49 1.00 -21.95
C ILE A 24 -9.08 2.06 -21.01
N ALA A 25 -9.90 2.98 -21.55
CA ALA A 25 -10.54 4.03 -20.77
C ALA A 25 -11.43 3.46 -19.66
N ASN A 26 -12.17 2.37 -19.89
CA ASN A 26 -12.97 1.72 -18.86
C ASN A 26 -12.11 1.17 -17.70
N TYR A 27 -11.05 0.43 -18.00
CA TYR A 27 -10.15 -0.08 -16.96
C TYR A 27 -9.49 1.06 -16.18
N VAL A 28 -8.97 2.08 -16.88
CA VAL A 28 -8.37 3.26 -16.27
C VAL A 28 -9.37 4.02 -15.40
N ALA A 29 -10.58 4.30 -15.91
CA ALA A 29 -11.60 5.04 -15.19
C ALA A 29 -12.09 4.27 -13.96
N THR A 30 -12.38 2.97 -14.09
CA THR A 30 -12.81 2.15 -12.95
C THR A 30 -11.77 2.13 -11.83
N ALA A 31 -10.49 1.99 -12.16
CA ALA A 31 -9.44 2.02 -11.16
C ALA A 31 -9.22 3.42 -10.57
N GLY A 32 -9.29 4.47 -11.37
CA GLY A 32 -9.23 5.86 -10.89
C GLY A 32 -10.36 6.16 -9.91
N ILE A 33 -11.58 5.74 -10.24
CA ILE A 33 -12.74 5.85 -9.34
C ILE A 33 -12.50 5.01 -8.08
N ALA A 34 -11.96 3.79 -8.20
CA ALA A 34 -11.67 2.97 -7.04
C ALA A 34 -10.68 3.61 -6.08
N VAL A 35 -9.58 4.15 -6.59
CA VAL A 35 -8.60 4.91 -5.79
C VAL A 35 -9.25 6.11 -5.13
N LEU A 36 -10.09 6.86 -5.84
CA LEU A 36 -10.81 7.99 -5.29
C LEU A 36 -11.75 7.56 -4.14
N LEU A 37 -12.52 6.49 -4.33
CA LEU A 37 -13.42 5.96 -3.30
C LEU A 37 -12.65 5.44 -2.09
N ILE A 38 -11.49 4.81 -2.29
CA ILE A 38 -10.58 4.38 -1.23
C ILE A 38 -10.10 5.59 -0.41
N ILE A 39 -9.59 6.63 -1.07
CA ILE A 39 -9.10 7.84 -0.41
C ILE A 39 -10.23 8.50 0.40
N ILE A 40 -11.41 8.66 -0.21
CA ILE A 40 -12.57 9.27 0.46
C ILE A 40 -12.99 8.40 1.65
N HIS A 41 -13.13 7.09 1.47
CA HIS A 41 -13.51 6.17 2.54
C HIS A 41 -12.52 6.23 3.71
N PHE A 42 -11.21 6.22 3.45
CA PHE A 42 -10.17 6.33 4.49
C PHE A 42 -10.31 7.63 5.29
N PHE A 43 -10.40 8.79 4.62
CA PHE A 43 -10.42 10.07 5.32
C PHE A 43 -11.76 10.40 5.98
N VAL A 44 -12.88 9.99 5.38
CA VAL A 44 -14.23 10.43 5.75
C VAL A 44 -14.96 9.38 6.58
N VAL A 45 -14.93 8.10 6.17
CA VAL A 45 -15.78 7.03 6.75
C VAL A 45 -15.03 6.17 7.75
N TYR A 46 -13.75 5.89 7.53
CA TYR A 46 -12.99 4.94 8.33
C TYR A 46 -12.76 5.44 9.76
N GLU A 47 -13.14 4.63 10.73
CA GLU A 47 -12.88 4.85 12.14
C GLU A 47 -11.92 3.76 12.65
N PRO A 48 -10.67 4.12 12.99
CA PRO A 48 -9.63 3.15 13.31
C PRO A 48 -9.89 2.42 14.62
N ALA A 49 -10.76 2.94 15.48
CA ALA A 49 -11.13 2.38 16.78
C ALA A 49 -12.14 1.22 16.67
N LEU A 50 -12.72 0.99 15.50
CA LEU A 50 -13.73 -0.05 15.31
C LEU A 50 -13.08 -1.37 14.90
N ASP A 51 -13.51 -2.48 15.53
CA ASP A 51 -13.08 -3.82 15.14
C ASP A 51 -13.57 -4.12 13.70
N PRO A 52 -12.68 -4.48 12.76
CA PRO A 52 -13.05 -4.86 11.39
C PRO A 52 -13.90 -6.14 11.30
N PHE A 53 -14.04 -6.91 12.39
CA PHE A 53 -14.88 -8.09 12.50
C PHE A 53 -16.10 -7.89 13.42
N ARG A 54 -16.56 -6.65 13.56
CA ARG A 54 -17.75 -6.35 14.36
C ARG A 54 -19.04 -6.80 13.66
N LYS A 55 -20.01 -7.24 14.47
CA LYS A 55 -21.41 -7.32 14.04
C LYS A 55 -22.07 -5.97 14.32
N THR A 56 -22.92 -5.49 13.42
CA THR A 56 -23.56 -4.16 13.50
C THR A 56 -24.38 -3.93 14.77
N ASP A 57 -24.79 -5.00 15.46
CA ASP A 57 -25.78 -4.94 16.55
C ASP A 57 -25.19 -5.15 17.95
N TYR A 58 -23.86 -5.30 18.09
CA TYR A 58 -23.21 -5.58 19.38
C TYR A 58 -22.41 -4.38 19.93
N PRO A 59 -22.41 -4.16 21.26
CA PRO A 59 -21.69 -3.06 21.88
C PRO A 59 -20.18 -3.13 21.64
N LEU A 60 -19.54 -1.95 21.65
CA LEU A 60 -18.12 -1.76 21.38
C LEU A 60 -17.27 -2.65 22.29
N ASN A 61 -16.62 -3.66 21.71
CA ASN A 61 -15.74 -4.56 22.46
C ASN A 61 -14.48 -3.76 22.87
N GLN A 62 -14.33 -3.48 24.18
CA GLN A 62 -13.27 -2.62 24.73
C GLN A 62 -11.84 -3.14 24.51
N SER A 63 -11.65 -4.37 24.02
CA SER A 63 -10.34 -4.99 23.86
C SER A 63 -9.69 -4.82 22.47
N PHE A 64 -10.35 -4.16 21.50
CA PHE A 64 -9.77 -3.94 20.18
C PHE A 64 -8.74 -2.80 20.21
N ARG A 65 -7.48 -3.12 19.89
CA ARG A 65 -6.40 -2.13 19.77
C ARG A 65 -6.35 -1.60 18.33
N PRO A 66 -6.58 -0.29 18.11
CA PRO A 66 -6.51 0.31 16.78
C PRO A 66 -5.07 0.31 16.23
N ASN A 67 -4.92 0.31 14.91
CA ASN A 67 -3.60 0.42 14.29
C ASN A 67 -3.01 1.82 14.57
N PRO A 68 -1.82 1.93 15.20
CA PRO A 68 -1.23 3.22 15.56
C PRO A 68 -0.98 4.11 14.34
N ILE A 69 -0.59 3.54 13.20
CA ILE A 69 -0.32 4.29 11.97
C ILE A 69 -1.58 5.00 11.47
N ASP A 70 -2.67 4.26 11.34
CA ASP A 70 -3.97 4.78 10.89
C ASP A 70 -4.45 5.90 11.82
N THR A 71 -4.31 5.72 13.14
CA THR A 71 -4.75 6.73 14.10
C THR A 71 -3.94 8.03 13.99
N ILE A 72 -2.63 7.94 13.80
CA ILE A 72 -1.76 9.13 13.69
C ILE A 72 -2.02 9.87 12.39
N ILE A 73 -2.14 9.16 11.26
CA ILE A 73 -2.44 9.75 9.96
C ILE A 73 -3.80 10.47 10.02
N LEU A 74 -4.86 9.78 10.47
CA LEU A 74 -6.20 10.38 10.55
C LEU A 74 -6.24 11.55 11.53
N ARG A 75 -5.56 11.47 12.68
CA ARG A 75 -5.46 12.60 13.61
C ARG A 75 -4.76 13.80 12.99
N THR A 76 -3.73 13.57 12.18
CA THR A 76 -2.95 14.64 11.54
C THR A 76 -3.77 15.28 10.42
N VAL A 77 -4.28 14.48 9.49
CA VAL A 77 -5.00 14.98 8.31
C VAL A 77 -6.35 15.58 8.70
N ARG A 78 -7.13 14.97 9.61
CA ARG A 78 -8.44 15.52 10.03
C ARG A 78 -8.32 16.79 10.88
N ARG A 79 -7.14 17.13 11.43
CA ARG A 79 -6.92 18.40 12.14
C ARG A 79 -6.75 19.59 11.20
N ILE A 80 -6.22 19.37 9.99
CA ILE A 80 -5.97 20.43 9.01
C ILE A 80 -7.28 21.14 8.59
N PRO A 81 -8.33 20.44 8.10
CA PRO A 81 -9.58 21.09 7.73
C PRO A 81 -10.35 21.64 8.93
N LYS A 82 -10.23 21.03 10.13
CA LYS A 82 -10.84 21.58 11.36
C LYS A 82 -10.24 22.93 11.77
N ARG A 83 -8.95 23.16 11.47
CA ARG A 83 -8.28 24.45 11.72
C ARG A 83 -8.60 25.47 10.63
N LEU A 84 -8.78 25.02 9.39
CA LEU A 84 -8.98 25.90 8.23
C LEU A 84 -10.46 26.30 8.01
N MET A 85 -11.41 25.38 8.19
CA MET A 85 -12.84 25.57 7.92
C MET A 85 -13.71 25.74 9.19
N GLY A 86 -13.08 25.90 10.36
CA GLY A 86 -13.78 25.92 11.64
C GLY A 86 -14.37 24.55 12.02
N ALA A 87 -14.90 24.44 13.23
CA ALA A 87 -15.37 23.18 13.83
C ALA A 87 -16.67 22.61 13.21
N ARG A 88 -16.88 22.75 11.90
CA ARG A 88 -17.98 22.07 11.20
C ARG A 88 -17.67 20.58 11.16
N LYS A 89 -18.19 19.86 12.15
CA LYS A 89 -18.07 18.41 12.26
C LYS A 89 -18.81 17.82 11.05
N VAL A 90 -18.07 17.40 10.02
CA VAL A 90 -18.64 16.60 8.91
C VAL A 90 -19.11 15.30 9.53
N ARG A 91 -20.40 15.26 9.92
CA ARG A 91 -21.04 14.08 10.45
C ARG A 91 -21.50 13.30 9.23
N VAL A 92 -20.75 12.26 8.91
CA VAL A 92 -21.11 11.36 7.82
C VAL A 92 -22.40 10.66 8.23
N ASN A 93 -23.47 10.88 7.47
CA ASN A 93 -24.73 10.18 7.67
C ASN A 93 -24.50 8.68 7.41
N SER A 94 -25.14 7.82 8.20
CA SER A 94 -25.03 6.36 8.05
C SER A 94 -25.50 5.87 6.67
N GLN A 95 -26.38 6.62 6.02
CA GLN A 95 -26.83 6.38 4.64
C GLN A 95 -25.69 6.59 3.62
N VAL A 96 -24.88 7.63 3.77
CA VAL A 96 -23.72 7.88 2.88
C VAL A 96 -22.73 6.72 2.97
N GLY A 97 -22.42 6.25 4.18
CA GLY A 97 -21.55 5.08 4.38
C GLY A 97 -22.07 3.80 3.70
N LYS A 98 -23.39 3.58 3.70
CA LYS A 98 -24.03 2.46 2.98
C LYS A 98 -23.88 2.63 1.46
N GLY A 99 -24.18 3.81 0.92
CA GLY A 99 -24.02 4.08 -0.52
C GLY A 99 -22.60 3.88 -1.03
N PHE A 100 -21.59 4.31 -0.25
CA PHE A 100 -20.18 4.03 -0.56
C PHE A 100 -19.89 2.52 -0.58
N THR A 101 -20.39 1.78 0.40
CA THR A 101 -20.17 0.33 0.50
C THR A 101 -20.76 -0.40 -0.70
N GLU A 102 -22.00 -0.08 -1.08
CA GLU A 102 -22.69 -0.68 -2.24
C GLU A 102 -22.00 -0.34 -3.56
N CYS A 103 -21.51 0.91 -3.72
CA CYS A 103 -20.74 1.27 -4.91
C CYS A 103 -19.44 0.49 -5.01
N ILE A 104 -18.66 0.43 -3.92
CA ILE A 104 -17.39 -0.31 -3.92
C ILE A 104 -17.65 -1.79 -4.20
N LEU A 105 -18.76 -2.32 -3.69
CA LEU A 105 -19.22 -3.69 -3.94
C LEU A 105 -19.49 -3.93 -5.44
N ALA A 106 -20.22 -3.04 -6.09
CA ALA A 106 -20.53 -3.11 -7.52
C ALA A 106 -19.28 -2.96 -8.40
N MET A 107 -18.37 -2.04 -8.07
CA MET A 107 -17.09 -1.92 -8.80
C MET A 107 -16.24 -3.18 -8.63
N SER A 108 -16.17 -3.72 -7.42
CA SER A 108 -15.41 -4.94 -7.12
C SER A 108 -15.89 -6.13 -7.96
N ASP A 109 -17.21 -6.27 -8.15
CA ASP A 109 -17.78 -7.28 -9.04
C ASP A 109 -17.44 -7.02 -10.51
N LEU A 110 -17.56 -5.76 -10.94
CA LEU A 110 -17.21 -5.37 -12.30
C LEU A 110 -15.76 -5.76 -12.62
N GLN A 111 -14.81 -5.52 -11.71
CA GLN A 111 -13.40 -5.89 -11.90
C GLN A 111 -13.16 -7.40 -12.02
N ILE A 112 -13.87 -8.24 -11.25
CA ILE A 112 -13.77 -9.69 -11.41
C ILE A 112 -14.29 -10.09 -12.78
N VAL A 113 -15.48 -9.60 -13.15
CA VAL A 113 -16.16 -10.01 -14.39
C VAL A 113 -15.37 -9.57 -15.61
N THR A 114 -14.91 -8.31 -15.66
CA THR A 114 -14.10 -7.80 -16.77
C THR A 114 -12.74 -8.49 -16.82
N GLY A 115 -12.08 -8.69 -15.67
CA GLY A 115 -10.79 -9.39 -15.59
C GLY A 115 -10.85 -10.86 -16.03
N LEU A 116 -11.92 -11.59 -15.67
CA LEU A 116 -12.14 -12.95 -16.16
C LEU A 116 -12.50 -12.97 -17.65
N SER A 117 -13.37 -12.06 -18.10
CA SER A 117 -13.81 -12.01 -19.48
C SER A 117 -12.66 -11.74 -20.45
N ILE A 118 -11.77 -10.80 -20.12
CA ILE A 118 -10.62 -10.47 -20.99
C ILE A 118 -9.61 -11.62 -21.05
N LEU A 119 -9.36 -12.31 -19.92
CA LEU A 119 -8.48 -13.47 -19.90
C LEU A 119 -9.07 -14.65 -20.68
N ILE A 120 -10.35 -14.97 -20.46
CA ILE A 120 -11.04 -16.05 -21.19
C ILE A 120 -11.01 -15.77 -22.69
N SER A 121 -11.34 -14.54 -23.10
CA SER A 121 -11.27 -14.12 -24.50
C SER A 121 -9.85 -14.30 -25.05
N GLY A 122 -8.82 -13.79 -24.36
CA GLY A 122 -7.43 -13.96 -24.76
C GLY A 122 -7.03 -15.42 -24.93
N TYR A 123 -7.38 -16.29 -23.98
CA TYR A 123 -7.10 -17.73 -24.05
C TYR A 123 -7.80 -18.43 -25.22
N THR A 124 -9.03 -18.03 -25.56
CA THR A 124 -9.73 -18.61 -26.72
C THR A 124 -9.15 -18.17 -28.07
N GLN A 125 -8.54 -16.97 -28.12
CA GLN A 125 -7.92 -16.42 -29.32
C GLN A 125 -6.45 -16.84 -29.48
N LEU A 126 -5.78 -17.27 -28.40
CA LEU A 126 -4.39 -17.74 -28.44
C LEU A 126 -4.13 -18.80 -29.55
N PRO A 127 -4.94 -19.87 -29.70
CA PRO A 127 -4.73 -20.86 -30.75
C PRO A 127 -4.96 -20.32 -32.17
N GLN A 128 -5.62 -19.16 -32.31
CA GLN A 128 -5.94 -18.54 -33.59
C GLN A 128 -4.80 -17.66 -34.11
N GLY A 129 -3.72 -17.51 -33.34
CA GLY A 129 -2.54 -16.73 -33.74
C GLY A 129 -2.50 -15.32 -33.14
N LEU A 130 -3.09 -15.11 -31.96
CA LEU A 130 -3.04 -13.83 -31.26
C LEU A 130 -1.59 -13.35 -31.08
N SER A 131 -1.30 -12.13 -31.54
CA SER A 131 0.05 -11.54 -31.47
C SER A 131 0.50 -11.34 -30.02
N SER A 132 1.82 -11.33 -29.79
CA SER A 132 2.41 -11.06 -28.47
C SER A 132 2.05 -9.67 -27.92
N PHE A 133 1.84 -8.67 -28.78
CA PHE A 133 1.39 -7.33 -28.38
C PHE A 133 -0.01 -7.35 -27.74
N HIS A 134 -1.02 -7.85 -28.47
CA HIS A 134 -2.40 -7.96 -27.96
C HIS A 134 -2.47 -8.83 -26.69
N TRP A 135 -1.66 -9.89 -26.61
CA TRP A 135 -1.57 -10.72 -25.41
C TRP A 135 -1.06 -9.93 -24.20
N MET A 136 -0.01 -9.13 -24.36
CA MET A 136 0.51 -8.29 -23.28
C MET A 136 -0.54 -7.31 -22.76
N VAL A 137 -1.26 -6.62 -23.66
CA VAL A 137 -2.36 -5.72 -23.27
C VAL A 137 -3.42 -6.47 -22.47
N ILE A 138 -3.84 -7.66 -22.91
CA ILE A 138 -4.81 -8.50 -22.18
C ILE A 138 -4.29 -8.86 -20.78
N VAL A 139 -3.04 -9.31 -20.68
CA VAL A 139 -2.42 -9.69 -19.40
C VAL A 139 -2.33 -8.48 -18.46
N ASP A 140 -1.93 -7.32 -18.97
CA ASP A 140 -1.78 -6.11 -18.17
C ASP A 140 -3.13 -5.57 -17.69
N LEU A 141 -4.17 -5.55 -18.56
CA LEU A 141 -5.53 -5.19 -18.16
C LEU A 141 -6.10 -6.13 -17.10
N ALA A 142 -5.88 -7.45 -17.25
CA ALA A 142 -6.31 -8.43 -16.27
C ALA A 142 -5.55 -8.31 -14.94
N TRP A 143 -4.24 -8.09 -15.00
CA TRP A 143 -3.40 -7.81 -13.84
C TRP A 143 -3.90 -6.59 -13.09
N PHE A 144 -4.22 -5.53 -13.83
CA PHE A 144 -4.75 -4.30 -13.29
C PHE A 144 -6.12 -4.45 -12.62
N SER A 145 -7.02 -5.20 -13.28
CA SER A 145 -8.33 -5.59 -12.74
C SER A 145 -8.18 -6.32 -11.41
N SER A 146 -7.20 -7.24 -11.33
CA SER A 146 -6.92 -8.03 -10.13
C SER A 146 -6.50 -7.16 -8.95
N LEU A 147 -5.64 -6.16 -9.18
CA LEU A 147 -5.20 -5.23 -8.13
C LEU A 147 -6.35 -4.36 -7.63
N THR A 148 -7.12 -3.79 -8.56
CA THR A 148 -8.28 -2.95 -8.21
C THR A 148 -9.32 -3.75 -7.41
N HIS A 149 -9.54 -5.03 -7.76
CA HIS A 149 -10.40 -5.91 -6.99
C HIS A 149 -9.87 -6.17 -5.57
N LEU A 150 -8.58 -6.51 -5.43
CA LEU A 150 -7.93 -6.73 -4.13
C LEU A 150 -8.02 -5.48 -3.23
N ALA A 151 -7.91 -4.29 -3.82
CA ALA A 151 -8.10 -3.01 -3.14
C ALA A 151 -9.50 -2.87 -2.54
N CYS A 152 -10.52 -3.12 -3.36
CA CYS A 152 -11.92 -3.04 -2.93
C CYS A 152 -12.22 -4.01 -1.77
N LEU A 153 -11.66 -5.23 -1.80
CA LEU A 153 -11.86 -6.22 -0.72
C LEU A 153 -11.36 -5.74 0.64
N THR A 154 -10.33 -4.88 0.67
CA THR A 154 -9.82 -4.28 1.91
C THR A 154 -10.88 -3.44 2.60
N LEU A 155 -11.55 -2.58 1.83
CA LEU A 155 -12.60 -1.70 2.35
C LEU A 155 -13.84 -2.49 2.74
N LEU A 156 -14.15 -3.53 1.98
CA LEU A 156 -15.32 -4.38 2.22
C LEU A 156 -15.15 -5.38 3.36
N ARG A 157 -14.01 -5.39 4.06
CA ARG A 157 -13.69 -6.40 5.09
C ARG A 157 -14.80 -6.59 6.12
N ASN A 158 -15.31 -5.49 6.68
CA ASN A 158 -16.37 -5.54 7.69
C ASN A 158 -17.72 -6.00 7.10
N HIS A 159 -18.04 -5.55 5.88
CA HIS A 159 -19.28 -5.93 5.20
C HIS A 159 -19.29 -7.43 4.84
N LEU A 160 -18.20 -7.92 4.23
CA LEU A 160 -18.05 -9.31 3.80
C LEU A 160 -17.84 -10.30 4.96
N TYR A 161 -17.39 -9.82 6.12
CA TYR A 161 -17.39 -10.63 7.33
C TYR A 161 -18.82 -11.01 7.76
N ASN A 162 -19.75 -10.05 7.66
CA ASN A 162 -21.16 -10.27 7.98
C ASN A 162 -21.90 -11.02 6.84
N HIS A 163 -21.43 -10.93 5.60
CA HIS A 163 -21.97 -11.64 4.43
C HIS A 163 -21.03 -12.74 3.91
N SER A 164 -20.95 -13.85 4.65
CA SER A 164 -20.01 -14.95 4.37
C SER A 164 -20.17 -15.60 2.99
N MET A 165 -21.38 -15.71 2.46
CA MET A 165 -21.63 -16.30 1.13
C MET A 165 -21.12 -15.41 0.00
N GLN A 166 -21.40 -14.10 0.08
CA GLN A 166 -20.88 -13.13 -0.89
C GLN A 166 -19.35 -13.12 -0.90
N ARG A 167 -18.73 -13.23 0.29
CA ARG A 167 -17.28 -13.38 0.41
C ARG A 167 -16.75 -14.61 -0.30
N ILE A 168 -17.33 -15.78 -0.07
CA ILE A 168 -16.84 -17.04 -0.62
C ILE A 168 -16.86 -17.00 -2.14
N TRP A 169 -17.95 -16.48 -2.74
CA TRP A 169 -18.02 -16.38 -4.20
C TRP A 169 -16.96 -15.42 -4.75
N ARG A 170 -16.80 -14.22 -4.18
CA ARG A 170 -15.75 -13.29 -4.63
C ARG A 170 -14.34 -13.89 -4.54
N LEU A 171 -14.03 -14.58 -3.43
CA LEU A 171 -12.74 -15.24 -3.26
C LEU A 171 -12.52 -16.39 -4.25
N LEU A 172 -13.55 -17.16 -4.57
CA LEU A 172 -13.47 -18.25 -5.55
C LEU A 172 -13.30 -17.70 -6.97
N CYS A 173 -14.10 -16.71 -7.37
CA CYS A 173 -13.92 -15.96 -8.62
C CYS A 173 -12.49 -15.43 -8.75
N MET A 174 -12.01 -14.76 -7.71
CA MET A 174 -10.68 -14.17 -7.69
C MET A 174 -9.59 -15.25 -7.73
N ALA A 175 -9.77 -16.39 -7.07
CA ALA A 175 -8.84 -17.51 -7.16
C ALA A 175 -8.69 -18.01 -8.61
N VAL A 176 -9.81 -18.17 -9.33
CA VAL A 176 -9.81 -18.55 -10.75
C VAL A 176 -9.08 -17.48 -11.58
N LEU A 177 -9.38 -16.20 -11.37
CA LEU A 177 -8.71 -15.09 -12.05
C LEU A 177 -7.20 -15.10 -11.81
N VAL A 178 -6.75 -15.26 -10.56
CA VAL A 178 -5.32 -15.30 -10.20
C VAL A 178 -4.60 -16.49 -10.83
N ILE A 179 -5.23 -17.67 -10.89
CA ILE A 179 -4.66 -18.85 -11.53
C ILE A 179 -4.48 -18.59 -13.03
N LEU A 180 -5.53 -18.13 -13.71
CA LEU A 180 -5.48 -17.79 -15.14
C LEU A 180 -4.43 -16.70 -15.39
N LEU A 181 -4.40 -15.65 -14.59
CA LEU A 181 -3.44 -14.55 -14.71
C LEU A 181 -2.00 -15.00 -14.49
N THR A 182 -1.75 -15.92 -13.55
CA THR A 182 -0.40 -16.45 -13.28
C THR A 182 0.12 -17.25 -14.48
N VAL A 183 -0.74 -18.09 -15.07
CA VAL A 183 -0.40 -18.80 -16.31
C VAL A 183 -0.18 -17.80 -17.44
N ALA A 184 -0.98 -16.74 -17.52
CA ALA A 184 -0.87 -15.75 -18.58
C ALA A 184 0.43 -14.92 -18.50
N LEU A 185 0.79 -14.49 -17.28
CA LEU A 185 2.06 -13.82 -16.99
C LEU A 185 3.26 -14.71 -17.34
N SER A 186 3.15 -16.03 -17.18
CA SER A 186 4.25 -16.94 -17.52
C SER A 186 4.66 -16.89 -19.00
N PHE A 187 3.77 -16.44 -19.88
CA PHE A 187 4.08 -16.23 -21.30
C PHE A 187 4.81 -14.91 -21.58
N THR A 188 4.70 -13.92 -20.69
CA THR A 188 5.28 -12.58 -20.94
C THR A 188 6.78 -12.49 -20.70
N GLY A 189 7.36 -13.38 -19.88
CA GLY A 189 8.79 -13.39 -19.59
C GLY A 189 9.69 -13.67 -20.81
N GLY A 190 9.13 -14.24 -21.88
CA GLY A 190 9.85 -14.51 -23.12
C GLY A 190 10.10 -13.26 -23.98
N TYR A 191 9.22 -12.25 -23.91
CA TYR A 191 9.21 -11.17 -24.90
C TYR A 191 10.33 -10.17 -24.65
N ASP A 192 11.31 -10.05 -25.57
CA ASP A 192 12.36 -9.03 -25.47
C ASP A 192 11.95 -7.74 -26.20
N TRP A 193 11.56 -6.74 -25.40
CA TRP A 193 11.19 -5.39 -25.86
C TRP A 193 12.29 -4.35 -25.58
N THR A 194 13.36 -4.73 -24.88
CA THR A 194 14.33 -3.79 -24.29
C THR A 194 15.18 -3.04 -25.32
N SER A 195 15.19 -3.51 -26.57
CA SER A 195 15.98 -2.96 -27.66
C SER A 195 15.20 -2.05 -28.61
N SER A 196 13.88 -1.85 -28.40
CA SER A 196 13.03 -1.12 -29.34
C SER A 196 13.26 0.41 -29.34
N HIS A 197 13.91 0.99 -28.32
CA HIS A 197 14.01 2.45 -28.16
C HIS A 197 15.43 3.01 -28.03
N ARG A 198 16.47 2.18 -28.16
CA ARG A 198 17.87 2.66 -28.06
C ARG A 198 18.49 3.03 -29.41
N SER A 199 17.77 2.89 -30.51
CA SER A 199 18.32 3.12 -31.85
C SER A 199 17.24 3.67 -32.79
N ASN A 200 17.56 4.77 -33.49
CA ASN A 200 16.78 5.26 -34.64
C ASN A 200 16.74 4.26 -35.83
N TYR A 201 17.39 3.11 -35.67
CA TYR A 201 17.28 1.96 -36.57
C TYR A 201 16.47 0.87 -35.89
N ILE A 202 15.21 0.70 -36.31
CA ILE A 202 14.36 -0.43 -35.92
C ILE A 202 15.11 -1.70 -36.31
N TYR A 203 15.69 -2.40 -35.34
CA TYR A 203 16.31 -3.69 -35.57
C TYR A 203 15.21 -4.66 -35.99
N LYS A 204 15.25 -5.19 -37.23
CA LYS A 204 14.22 -6.09 -37.78
C LYS A 204 13.84 -7.23 -36.83
N GLY A 205 14.78 -7.73 -36.02
CA GLY A 205 14.53 -8.76 -35.00
C GLY A 205 13.56 -8.36 -33.89
N THR A 206 13.51 -7.07 -33.51
CA THR A 206 12.61 -6.56 -32.45
C THR A 206 11.18 -6.45 -32.94
N ALA A 207 10.97 -5.88 -34.13
CA ALA A 207 9.68 -5.87 -34.81
C ALA A 207 9.14 -7.29 -35.03
N PHE A 208 10.02 -8.26 -35.30
CA PHE A 208 9.65 -9.66 -35.43
C PHE A 208 9.12 -10.30 -34.13
N ASN A 209 9.57 -9.86 -32.95
CA ASN A 209 9.09 -10.39 -31.66
C ASN A 209 7.70 -9.85 -31.29
N VAL A 210 7.41 -8.59 -31.63
CA VAL A 210 6.10 -7.94 -31.42
C VAL A 210 4.98 -8.68 -32.19
N ILE A 211 5.30 -9.10 -33.42
CA ILE A 211 4.36 -9.63 -34.40
C ILE A 211 4.18 -11.15 -34.25
N ARG A 212 5.15 -11.86 -33.66
CA ARG A 212 5.04 -13.31 -33.42
C ARG A 212 3.85 -13.63 -32.52
N PRO A 213 3.08 -14.69 -32.82
CA PRO A 213 2.02 -15.15 -31.94
C PRO A 213 2.54 -15.52 -30.56
N ALA A 214 1.79 -15.12 -29.53
CA ALA A 214 2.17 -15.25 -28.12
C ALA A 214 2.48 -16.71 -27.74
N MET A 215 1.73 -17.67 -28.28
CA MET A 215 1.87 -19.11 -28.03
C MET A 215 3.21 -19.69 -28.51
N CYS A 216 3.90 -19.02 -29.44
CA CYS A 216 5.14 -19.51 -30.04
C CYS A 216 6.41 -19.06 -29.29
N HIS A 217 6.26 -18.16 -28.32
CA HIS A 217 7.36 -17.58 -27.55
C HIS A 217 7.88 -18.40 -26.35
N PRO A 218 7.14 -19.35 -25.75
CA PRO A 218 7.67 -20.21 -24.69
C PRO A 218 8.89 -21.05 -25.13
N SER A 219 9.10 -21.26 -26.44
CA SER A 219 10.17 -22.11 -26.98
C SER A 219 11.43 -21.38 -27.47
N SER A 220 11.49 -20.04 -27.41
CA SER A 220 12.68 -19.29 -27.87
C SER A 220 13.72 -19.17 -26.75
N SER A 221 14.94 -19.63 -27.03
CA SER A 221 16.04 -19.87 -26.07
C SER A 221 16.76 -18.63 -25.53
N THR A 222 16.38 -17.40 -25.92
CA THR A 222 17.03 -16.16 -25.43
C THR A 222 16.06 -15.32 -24.61
N ARG A 223 15.94 -15.61 -23.30
CA ARG A 223 15.18 -14.77 -22.36
C ARG A 223 16.04 -13.58 -21.90
N SER A 224 15.49 -12.37 -22.00
CA SER A 224 16.08 -11.22 -21.32
C SER A 224 15.96 -11.42 -19.81
N SER A 225 17.05 -11.21 -19.07
CA SER A 225 17.06 -11.34 -17.61
C SER A 225 16.03 -10.41 -16.95
N VAL A 226 15.82 -9.23 -17.54
CA VAL A 226 14.93 -8.20 -17.02
C VAL A 226 13.47 -8.61 -17.12
N THR A 227 13.02 -9.07 -18.29
CA THR A 227 11.61 -9.43 -18.54
C THR A 227 11.24 -10.66 -17.72
N TYR A 228 12.20 -11.57 -17.51
CA TYR A 228 12.06 -12.69 -16.59
C TYR A 228 11.87 -12.23 -15.13
N TYR A 229 12.71 -11.33 -14.61
CA TYR A 229 12.53 -10.82 -13.25
C TYR A 229 11.23 -10.03 -13.07
N ALA A 230 10.82 -9.24 -14.07
CA ALA A 230 9.55 -8.50 -14.05
C ALA A 230 8.36 -9.46 -14.00
N MET A 231 8.35 -10.51 -14.82
CA MET A 231 7.34 -11.57 -14.78
C MET A 231 7.27 -12.24 -13.41
N VAL A 232 8.42 -12.69 -12.89
CA VAL A 232 8.48 -13.35 -11.57
C VAL A 232 7.95 -12.42 -10.48
N PHE A 233 8.36 -11.15 -10.49
CA PHE A 233 7.88 -10.16 -9.53
C PHE A 233 6.37 -9.95 -9.61
N SER A 234 5.81 -9.79 -10.82
CA SER A 234 4.37 -9.64 -11.03
C SER A 234 3.57 -10.86 -10.54
N ILE A 235 4.06 -12.08 -10.80
CA ILE A 235 3.44 -13.31 -10.29
C ILE A 235 3.47 -13.34 -8.76
N LEU A 236 4.63 -13.08 -8.15
CA LEU A 236 4.76 -13.05 -6.70
C LEU A 236 3.83 -12.00 -6.08
N LEU A 237 3.73 -10.81 -6.68
CA LEU A 237 2.88 -9.73 -6.20
C LEU A 237 1.40 -10.12 -6.20
N VAL A 238 0.88 -10.67 -7.30
CA VAL A 238 -0.53 -11.07 -7.41
C VAL A 238 -0.85 -12.21 -6.44
N VAL A 239 -0.01 -13.25 -6.40
CA VAL A 239 -0.22 -14.41 -5.52
C VAL A 239 -0.15 -13.99 -4.05
N PHE A 240 0.87 -13.21 -3.68
CA PHE A 240 1.03 -12.73 -2.32
C PHE A 240 -0.11 -11.78 -1.91
N GLY A 241 -0.51 -10.87 -2.80
CA GLY A 241 -1.66 -9.98 -2.58
C GLY A 241 -2.95 -10.76 -2.33
N PHE A 242 -3.23 -11.78 -3.14
CA PHE A 242 -4.40 -12.65 -2.95
C PHE A 242 -4.37 -13.41 -1.61
N VAL A 243 -3.24 -14.04 -1.28
CA VAL A 243 -3.07 -14.75 0.00
C VAL A 243 -3.23 -13.80 1.19
N ALA A 244 -2.68 -12.59 1.09
CA ALA A 244 -2.82 -11.56 2.12
C ALA A 244 -4.30 -11.19 2.37
N ARG A 245 -5.11 -11.06 1.31
CA ARG A 245 -6.55 -10.80 1.44
C ARG A 245 -7.30 -11.96 2.08
N ILE A 246 -6.98 -13.21 1.74
CA ILE A 246 -7.55 -14.39 2.42
C ILE A 246 -7.24 -14.34 3.92
N ILE A 247 -5.98 -14.11 4.29
CA ILE A 247 -5.56 -14.02 5.69
C ILE A 247 -6.36 -12.94 6.41
N ARG A 248 -6.46 -11.73 5.83
CA ARG A 248 -7.10 -10.56 6.43
C ARG A 248 -8.62 -10.69 6.56
N LEU A 249 -9.28 -11.34 5.60
CA LEU A 249 -10.74 -11.43 5.56
C LEU A 249 -11.32 -12.53 6.48
N HIS A 250 -10.48 -13.45 6.94
CA HIS A 250 -10.84 -14.52 7.86
C HIS A 250 -10.34 -14.24 9.28
N LYS A 251 -11.26 -14.03 10.23
CA LYS A 251 -10.93 -13.78 11.66
C LYS A 251 -10.03 -14.88 12.26
N ALA A 252 -10.32 -16.15 11.97
CA ALA A 252 -9.56 -17.29 12.48
C ALA A 252 -8.08 -17.25 12.05
N ILE A 253 -7.81 -16.82 10.82
CA ILE A 253 -6.45 -16.77 10.27
C ILE A 253 -5.76 -15.46 10.69
N SER A 254 -6.43 -14.31 10.51
CA SER A 254 -5.88 -12.99 10.85
C SER A 254 -5.56 -12.84 12.34
N VAL A 255 -6.54 -13.10 13.22
CA VAL A 255 -6.38 -12.88 14.67
C VAL A 255 -5.83 -14.14 15.32
N GLY A 256 -6.34 -15.31 14.93
CA GLY A 256 -5.98 -16.58 15.56
C GLY A 256 -4.57 -17.02 15.20
N VAL A 257 -4.27 -17.26 13.92
CA VAL A 257 -2.97 -17.81 13.50
C VAL A 257 -1.92 -16.72 13.43
N TRP A 258 -2.17 -15.68 12.64
CA TRP A 258 -1.20 -14.62 12.36
C TRP A 258 -0.96 -13.74 13.59
N GLY A 259 -2.02 -13.36 14.31
CA GLY A 259 -1.91 -12.61 15.57
C GLY A 259 -1.08 -13.33 16.62
N LYS A 260 -1.30 -14.63 16.84
CA LYS A 260 -0.50 -15.44 17.79
C LYS A 260 0.96 -15.58 17.34
N SER A 261 1.19 -15.80 16.05
CA SER A 261 2.56 -15.89 15.49
C SER A 261 3.33 -14.60 15.72
N ARG A 262 2.70 -13.46 15.40
CA ARG A 262 3.26 -12.12 15.62
C ARG A 262 3.53 -11.83 17.09
N ALA A 263 2.63 -12.24 17.99
CA ALA A 263 2.85 -12.11 19.43
C ALA A 263 4.05 -12.93 19.91
N LYS A 264 4.18 -14.19 19.46
CA LYS A 264 5.34 -15.04 19.78
C LYS A 264 6.65 -14.44 19.26
N LEU A 265 6.65 -13.96 18.02
CA LEU A 265 7.82 -13.31 17.41
C LEU A 265 8.21 -12.05 18.19
N SER A 266 7.24 -11.23 18.59
CA SER A 266 7.49 -10.03 19.40
C SER A 266 8.06 -10.39 20.77
N ILE A 267 7.56 -11.44 21.44
CA ILE A 267 8.11 -11.92 22.71
C ILE A 267 9.56 -12.39 22.54
N GLN A 268 9.87 -13.16 21.49
CA GLN A 268 11.24 -13.60 21.20
C GLN A 268 12.18 -12.44 20.90
N ALA A 269 11.73 -11.47 20.10
CA ALA A 269 12.50 -10.26 19.80
C ALA A 269 12.80 -9.45 21.07
N ARG A 270 11.81 -9.26 21.94
CA ARG A 270 11.98 -8.58 23.25
C ARG A 270 12.95 -9.34 24.16
N ARG A 271 12.94 -10.68 24.15
CA ARG A 271 13.92 -11.49 24.90
C ARG A 271 15.35 -11.25 24.41
N LEU A 272 15.59 -11.29 23.10
CA LEU A 272 16.91 -10.99 22.53
C LEU A 272 17.36 -9.57 22.88
N LEU A 273 16.44 -8.61 22.82
CA LEU A 273 16.70 -7.23 23.18
C LEU A 273 17.02 -7.07 24.68
N SER A 274 16.37 -7.83 25.56
CA SER A 274 16.64 -7.82 27.00
C SER A 274 18.03 -8.37 27.33
N ILE A 275 18.49 -9.39 26.59
CA ILE A 275 19.84 -9.93 26.73
C ILE A 275 20.87 -8.88 26.27
N ALA A 276 20.62 -8.24 25.12
CA ALA A 276 21.48 -7.16 24.62
C ALA A 276 21.52 -5.95 25.57
N PHE A 277 20.38 -5.62 26.20
CA PHE A 277 20.29 -4.57 27.22
C PHE A 277 21.13 -4.90 28.46
N ALA A 278 20.99 -6.11 28.99
CA ALA A 278 21.74 -6.58 30.16
C ALA A 278 23.25 -6.59 29.89
N TRP A 279 23.67 -7.09 28.72
CA TRP A 279 25.08 -7.07 28.29
C TRP A 279 25.62 -5.64 28.15
N SER A 280 24.81 -4.72 27.62
CA SER A 280 25.19 -3.31 27.45
C SER A 280 25.23 -2.53 28.77
N CYS A 281 24.56 -3.02 29.82
CA CYS A 281 24.54 -2.42 31.16
C CYS A 281 25.61 -2.98 32.12
N LEU A 282 26.25 -4.11 31.79
CA LEU A 282 27.33 -4.67 32.60
C LEU A 282 28.57 -3.76 32.53
N GLY A 283 28.75 -2.91 33.55
CA GLY A 283 30.04 -2.24 33.84
C GLY A 283 30.20 -0.77 33.46
N SER A 284 29.15 0.03 33.21
CA SER A 284 29.33 1.48 33.03
C SER A 284 28.12 2.35 33.37
N SER A 285 28.41 3.59 33.76
CA SER A 285 27.51 4.74 33.97
C SER A 285 26.45 4.91 32.87
N HIS A 286 25.41 5.71 33.16
CA HIS A 286 24.23 6.07 32.35
C HIS A 286 24.50 6.47 30.88
N LYS A 287 25.75 6.53 30.40
CA LYS A 287 26.18 6.95 29.05
C LYS A 287 27.16 5.96 28.40
N SER A 288 26.91 4.66 28.51
CA SER A 288 27.77 3.63 27.90
C SER A 288 27.81 3.73 26.38
N LEU A 289 29.01 3.80 25.81
CA LEU A 289 29.23 3.83 24.37
C LEU A 289 28.76 2.53 23.69
N LYS A 290 28.80 1.40 24.41
CA LYS A 290 28.23 0.12 23.96
C LYS A 290 26.71 0.21 23.79
N ARG A 291 26.03 0.92 24.68
CA ARG A 291 24.57 1.12 24.62
C ARG A 291 24.16 1.97 23.41
N THR A 292 24.92 3.03 23.10
CA THR A 292 24.61 3.92 21.96
C THR A 292 24.94 3.29 20.60
N LEU A 293 26.02 2.50 20.51
CA LEU A 293 26.45 1.88 19.24
C LEU A 293 25.81 0.53 18.93
N PHE A 294 25.44 -0.28 19.93
CA PHE A 294 24.93 -1.64 19.69
C PHE A 294 23.46 -1.80 20.07
N TYR A 295 23.08 -1.38 21.28
CA TYR A 295 21.71 -1.56 21.76
C TYR A 295 20.69 -0.71 20.99
N ARG A 296 21.00 0.58 20.74
CA ARG A 296 20.06 1.49 20.06
C ARG A 296 19.78 1.18 18.59
N PRO A 297 20.77 0.84 17.75
CA PRO A 297 20.50 0.37 16.40
C PRO A 297 19.68 -0.93 16.37
N LEU A 298 19.91 -1.84 17.33
CA LEU A 298 19.13 -3.07 17.46
C LEU A 298 17.67 -2.78 17.87
N LEU A 299 17.47 -1.93 18.88
CA LEU A 299 16.14 -1.44 19.30
C LEU A 299 15.41 -0.77 18.14
N THR A 300 16.10 0.09 17.38
CA THR A 300 15.54 0.77 16.21
C THR A 300 15.16 -0.22 15.12
N THR A 301 15.99 -1.23 14.85
CA THR A 301 15.68 -2.27 13.86
C THR A 301 14.42 -3.03 14.24
N LEU A 302 14.26 -3.39 15.52
CA LEU A 302 13.04 -4.02 16.02
C LEU A 302 11.82 -3.09 15.96
N PHE A 303 12.00 -1.82 16.30
CA PHE A 303 10.96 -0.80 16.20
C PHE A 303 10.47 -0.64 14.76
N VAL A 304 11.39 -0.49 13.81
CA VAL A 304 11.11 -0.36 12.38
C VAL A 304 10.46 -1.63 11.84
N ALA A 305 10.91 -2.82 12.27
CA ALA A 305 10.27 -4.08 11.90
C ALA A 305 8.81 -4.17 12.42
N HIS A 306 8.54 -3.77 13.67
CA HIS A 306 7.17 -3.67 14.17
C HIS A 306 6.34 -2.66 13.38
N LEU A 307 6.91 -1.50 13.05
CA LEU A 307 6.25 -0.48 12.24
C LEU A 307 5.93 -1.00 10.83
N PHE A 308 6.83 -1.75 10.19
CA PHE A 308 6.55 -2.38 8.90
C PHE A 308 5.46 -3.43 8.99
N LEU A 309 5.44 -4.23 10.05
CA LEU A 309 4.36 -5.18 10.26
C LEU A 309 3.03 -4.46 10.55
N ASP A 310 3.04 -3.33 11.27
CA ASP A 310 1.86 -2.51 11.56
C ASP A 310 1.38 -1.80 10.29
N GLY A 311 2.32 -1.34 9.45
CA GLY A 311 2.09 -0.75 8.13
C GLY A 311 1.54 -1.78 7.15
N TRP A 312 2.05 -3.01 7.18
CA TRP A 312 1.49 -4.13 6.42
C TRP A 312 0.06 -4.43 6.83
N SER A 313 -0.35 -4.14 8.08
CA SER A 313 -1.73 -4.24 8.55
C SER A 313 -2.55 -2.95 8.42
N SER A 314 -1.92 -1.85 8.00
CA SER A 314 -2.58 -0.55 7.82
C SER A 314 -3.40 -0.56 6.54
N MET A 315 -4.57 0.07 6.59
CA MET A 315 -5.39 0.29 5.40
C MET A 315 -4.71 1.31 4.48
N PHE A 316 -4.17 2.39 5.06
CA PHE A 316 -3.53 3.48 4.32
C PHE A 316 -2.36 3.04 3.43
N VAL A 317 -1.49 2.17 3.95
CA VAL A 317 -0.29 1.72 3.20
C VAL A 317 -0.69 0.84 2.01
N GLU A 318 -1.77 0.07 2.14
CA GLU A 318 -2.31 -0.70 1.03
C GLU A 318 -2.93 0.21 -0.02
N ASP A 319 -3.72 1.20 0.42
CA ASP A 319 -4.36 2.19 -0.44
C ASP A 319 -3.34 2.98 -1.28
N VAL A 320 -2.20 3.38 -0.69
CA VAL A 320 -1.13 4.09 -1.38
C VAL A 320 -0.38 3.19 -2.37
N HIS A 321 -0.12 1.94 -2.00
CA HIS A 321 0.56 0.98 -2.89
C HIS A 321 -0.28 0.72 -4.15
N GLU A 322 -1.56 0.44 -3.97
CA GLU A 322 -2.50 0.16 -5.06
C GLU A 322 -2.72 1.42 -5.92
N GLY A 323 -2.91 2.59 -5.31
CA GLY A 323 -3.06 3.87 -6.04
C GLY A 323 -1.83 4.29 -6.86
N SER A 324 -0.62 4.06 -6.35
CA SER A 324 0.62 4.36 -7.10
C SER A 324 0.77 3.48 -8.36
N THR A 325 0.26 2.25 -8.31
CA THR A 325 0.28 1.31 -9.42
C THR A 325 -0.73 1.73 -10.51
N VAL A 326 -1.91 2.20 -10.10
CA VAL A 326 -2.94 2.79 -10.98
C VAL A 326 -2.41 4.00 -11.73
N LEU A 327 -1.84 4.97 -11.02
CA LEU A 327 -1.29 6.17 -11.65
C LEU A 327 -0.21 5.82 -12.70
N ARG A 328 0.64 4.83 -12.40
CA ARG A 328 1.69 4.38 -13.32
C ARG A 328 1.12 3.75 -14.60
N PHE A 329 0.08 2.93 -14.49
CA PHE A 329 -0.54 2.31 -15.67
C PHE A 329 -1.17 3.36 -16.58
N THR A 330 -1.89 4.33 -16.02
CA THR A 330 -2.50 5.44 -16.79
C THR A 330 -1.49 6.28 -17.56
N MET A 331 -0.29 6.42 -17.02
CA MET A 331 0.79 7.24 -17.57
C MET A 331 1.64 6.50 -18.61
N LEU A 332 1.65 5.16 -18.59
CA LEU A 332 2.40 4.34 -19.56
C LEU A 332 1.61 4.02 -20.82
N GLN A 333 0.27 4.10 -20.76
CA GLN A 333 -0.61 3.75 -21.87
C GLN A 333 -1.02 5.00 -22.67
N GLU A 334 -0.05 5.69 -23.28
CA GLU A 334 -0.35 6.73 -24.26
C GLU A 334 -0.81 6.04 -25.56
N SER A 335 -2.12 6.12 -25.86
CA SER A 335 -2.72 5.44 -27.00
C SER A 335 -2.26 6.07 -28.31
N ASP A 336 -1.63 5.30 -29.20
CA ASP A 336 -1.27 5.74 -30.54
C ASP A 336 -2.54 6.14 -31.32
N GLU A 337 -2.52 7.29 -32.01
CA GLU A 337 -3.71 7.87 -32.66
C GLU A 337 -4.30 6.98 -33.77
N ARG A 338 -3.56 5.95 -34.20
CA ARG A 338 -3.90 5.02 -35.28
C ARG A 338 -5.00 4.01 -34.94
N GLU A 339 -5.43 3.91 -33.68
CA GLU A 339 -6.48 2.97 -33.19
C GLU A 339 -7.88 3.63 -33.13
N ALA A 340 -8.33 4.25 -34.23
CA ALA A 340 -9.50 5.14 -34.23
C ALA A 340 -10.89 4.48 -34.39
N GLY A 341 -10.97 3.16 -34.59
CA GLY A 341 -12.24 2.45 -34.79
C GLY A 341 -12.95 2.13 -33.48
N TRP A 342 -14.23 2.51 -33.35
CA TRP A 342 -15.10 2.08 -32.25
C TRP A 342 -15.69 0.70 -32.55
N GLY A 343 -15.37 -0.28 -31.71
CA GLY A 343 -15.95 -1.63 -31.75
C GLY A 343 -17.07 -1.84 -30.73
N PHE A 344 -17.79 -2.96 -30.83
CA PHE A 344 -18.87 -3.30 -29.90
C PHE A 344 -18.34 -3.48 -28.46
N GLY A 345 -17.17 -4.12 -28.32
CA GLY A 345 -16.52 -4.34 -27.03
C GLY A 345 -16.15 -3.03 -26.33
N GLN A 346 -15.73 -2.01 -27.08
CA GLN A 346 -15.45 -0.68 -26.54
C GLN A 346 -16.71 0.02 -26.00
N VAL A 347 -17.82 -0.02 -26.74
CA VAL A 347 -19.09 0.59 -26.31
C VAL A 347 -19.61 -0.14 -25.07
N MET A 348 -19.58 -1.47 -25.06
CA MET A 348 -20.00 -2.27 -23.91
C MET A 348 -19.16 -1.96 -22.67
N ALA A 349 -17.83 -1.81 -22.82
CA ALA A 349 -16.95 -1.45 -21.72
C ALA A 349 -17.32 -0.10 -21.09
N VAL A 350 -17.60 0.92 -21.90
CA VAL A 350 -18.01 2.25 -21.41
C VAL A 350 -19.39 2.22 -20.76
N VAL A 351 -20.34 1.45 -21.29
CA VAL A 351 -21.68 1.31 -20.70
C VAL A 351 -21.62 0.60 -19.34
N LEU A 352 -20.80 -0.45 -19.21
CA LEU A 352 -20.64 -1.16 -17.95
C LEU A 352 -20.05 -0.29 -16.82
N LEU A 353 -19.24 0.73 -17.16
CA LEU A 353 -18.73 1.72 -16.21
C LEU A 353 -19.85 2.53 -15.52
N LEU A 354 -21.01 2.67 -16.16
CA LEU A 354 -22.13 3.43 -15.60
C LEU A 354 -22.79 2.72 -14.42
N ALA A 355 -22.72 1.39 -14.32
CA ALA A 355 -23.47 0.64 -13.30
C ALA A 355 -23.08 1.02 -11.85
N PRO A 356 -21.79 1.11 -11.48
CA PRO A 356 -21.38 1.63 -10.18
C PRO A 356 -21.78 3.10 -9.94
N LEU A 357 -21.70 3.94 -10.98
CA LEU A 357 -22.05 5.37 -10.89
C LEU A 357 -23.55 5.60 -10.68
N ILE A 358 -24.40 4.84 -11.34
CA ILE A 358 -25.86 4.87 -11.16
C ILE A 358 -26.22 4.49 -9.72
N THR A 359 -25.51 3.51 -9.14
CA THR A 359 -25.70 3.10 -7.74
C THR A 359 -25.42 4.27 -6.80
N ILE A 360 -24.33 5.02 -7.03
CA ILE A 360 -24.01 6.25 -6.28
C ILE A 360 -25.13 7.28 -6.40
N VAL A 361 -25.53 7.64 -7.63
CA VAL A 361 -26.52 8.69 -7.89
C VAL A 361 -27.85 8.35 -7.21
N LYS A 362 -28.28 7.08 -7.25
CA LYS A 362 -29.52 6.63 -6.59
C LYS A 362 -29.51 6.91 -5.08
N TYR A 363 -28.38 6.68 -4.41
CA TYR A 363 -28.26 6.93 -2.96
C TYR A 363 -28.19 8.42 -2.60
N PHE A 364 -27.68 9.27 -3.50
CA PHE A 364 -27.64 10.72 -3.28
C PHE A 364 -28.94 11.43 -3.68
N THR A 365 -29.77 10.83 -4.54
CA THR A 365 -31.07 11.41 -4.99
C THR A 365 -32.26 10.93 -4.18
N HIS A 366 -32.18 9.76 -3.52
CA HIS A 366 -33.24 9.31 -2.59
C HIS A 366 -33.30 10.11 -1.26
N ASP A 367 -32.54 11.20 -1.13
CA ASP A 367 -32.70 12.16 -0.04
C ASP A 367 -33.97 13.04 -0.19
N ASP A 368 -34.61 13.07 -1.39
CA ASP A 368 -35.76 13.95 -1.67
C ASP A 368 -37.15 13.27 -1.58
N GLU A 369 -37.24 11.94 -1.53
CA GLU A 369 -38.53 11.22 -1.39
C GLU A 369 -38.64 10.48 -0.06
N GLN A 370 -39.03 11.21 1.00
CA GLN A 370 -39.74 10.59 2.14
C GLN A 370 -41.20 10.35 1.74
N PRO A 371 -41.72 9.10 1.74
CA PRO A 371 -43.15 8.88 1.82
C PRO A 371 -43.61 9.19 3.24
N GLY A 372 -44.61 10.05 3.37
CA GLY A 372 -45.14 10.53 4.64
C GLY A 372 -45.74 9.44 5.54
N ILE A 373 -45.57 9.67 6.84
CA ILE A 373 -46.51 9.39 7.95
C ILE A 373 -47.18 8.01 7.98
N VAL A 374 -46.73 7.16 8.92
CA VAL A 374 -47.66 6.49 9.85
C VAL A 374 -47.14 6.67 11.27
N THR A 375 -47.76 7.60 11.99
CA THR A 375 -47.76 7.68 13.45
C THR A 375 -48.41 6.44 14.07
N SER A 376 -47.73 5.80 15.01
CA SER A 376 -48.41 5.09 16.10
C SER A 376 -47.63 5.32 17.40
N CYS A 377 -48.24 6.08 18.30
CA CYS A 377 -47.82 6.28 19.67
C CYS A 377 -47.80 4.96 20.46
N SER A 378 -46.81 4.80 21.33
CA SER A 378 -47.03 4.30 22.69
C SER A 378 -45.98 4.92 23.60
N HIS A 379 -46.43 5.95 24.32
CA HIS A 379 -45.77 6.57 25.45
C HIS A 379 -46.29 5.90 26.73
N HIS A 380 -45.51 5.98 27.83
CA HIS A 380 -45.72 5.53 29.21
C HIS A 380 -45.14 4.13 29.56
N ILE A 381 -44.44 3.87 30.67
CA ILE A 381 -44.03 4.59 31.91
C ILE A 381 -42.89 3.75 32.51
N TYR A 382 -41.79 4.36 32.98
CA TYR A 382 -41.37 4.29 34.38
C TYR A 382 -40.14 5.19 34.61
N GLU A 383 -40.42 6.20 35.41
CA GLU A 383 -39.54 7.19 35.99
C GLU A 383 -38.90 6.61 37.27
N LEU A 384 -37.72 7.16 37.62
CA LEU A 384 -37.19 7.31 38.97
C LEU A 384 -36.83 6.07 39.83
N SER A 385 -35.52 5.89 40.08
CA SER A 385 -35.02 5.69 41.45
C SER A 385 -33.57 6.15 41.58
N HIS A 386 -33.39 7.36 42.10
CA HIS A 386 -32.23 7.74 42.91
C HIS A 386 -32.32 7.01 44.26
N ILE A 387 -31.21 6.40 44.73
CA ILE A 387 -30.74 6.16 46.12
C ILE A 387 -29.30 5.64 45.90
N GLU A 388 -28.26 6.45 46.04
CA GLU A 388 -27.53 6.81 47.27
C GLU A 388 -26.77 5.66 47.96
N SER A 389 -25.44 5.78 47.93
CA SER A 389 -24.42 5.25 48.85
C SER A 389 -24.13 3.74 48.92
N GLN A 390 -22.96 3.35 48.42
CA GLN A 390 -21.96 2.71 49.29
C GLN A 390 -20.54 3.00 48.79
N SER A 391 -19.82 3.77 49.59
CA SER A 391 -18.37 3.86 49.57
C SER A 391 -17.75 2.51 49.89
N MET A 392 -16.88 1.99 49.01
CA MET A 392 -15.88 1.03 49.43
C MET A 392 -14.54 1.41 48.81
N SER A 393 -13.59 1.66 49.70
CA SER A 393 -12.23 2.12 49.47
C SER A 393 -11.48 1.37 48.37
N PRO A 394 -10.57 2.05 47.65
CA PRO A 394 -9.56 1.40 46.82
C PRO A 394 -8.50 0.76 47.72
N ASN A 395 -8.09 -0.46 47.40
CA ASN A 395 -6.89 -1.19 47.83
C ASN A 395 -7.02 -2.56 47.13
N THR A 396 -6.07 -3.14 46.39
CA THR A 396 -4.62 -3.02 46.32
C THR A 396 -4.25 -3.85 45.07
N SER A 397 -3.54 -3.31 44.08
CA SER A 397 -2.17 -3.77 43.84
C SER A 397 -1.36 -2.65 43.19
N SER A 398 -1.01 -1.67 44.01
CA SER A 398 0.14 -0.79 43.79
C SER A 398 1.42 -1.60 43.98
N THR A 399 1.82 -2.35 42.96
CA THR A 399 3.19 -2.84 42.85
C THR A 399 4.01 -1.74 42.17
N HIS A 400 4.68 -0.93 42.99
CA HIS A 400 5.80 -0.05 42.63
C HIS A 400 5.81 0.46 41.17
N GLU A 401 5.31 1.67 40.95
CA GLU A 401 5.79 2.52 39.85
C GLU A 401 7.24 2.94 40.16
N THR A 402 8.18 2.00 40.05
CA THR A 402 9.54 2.38 39.66
C THR A 402 9.40 2.99 38.27
N SER A 403 9.68 4.30 38.17
CA SER A 403 9.85 5.05 36.92
C SER A 403 10.53 4.17 35.86
N ARG A 404 9.75 3.52 34.99
CA ARG A 404 10.27 2.63 33.95
C ARG A 404 11.13 3.47 33.03
N ARG A 405 12.37 3.04 32.77
CA ARG A 405 13.25 3.75 31.84
C ARG A 405 12.58 3.77 30.47
N PRO A 406 12.57 4.91 29.75
CA PRO A 406 11.98 4.97 28.42
C PRO A 406 12.68 4.04 27.40
N ASP A 407 13.93 3.63 27.69
CA ASP A 407 14.70 2.63 26.93
C ASP A 407 14.42 1.16 27.36
N ASP A 408 13.42 0.88 28.21
CA ASP A 408 13.13 -0.50 28.64
C ASP A 408 12.73 -1.37 27.43
N PRO A 409 13.34 -2.54 27.22
CA PRO A 409 12.93 -3.48 26.15
C PRO A 409 11.45 -3.91 26.22
N ASN A 410 10.78 -3.68 27.35
CA ASN A 410 9.36 -3.91 27.53
C ASN A 410 8.46 -2.68 27.24
N SER A 411 9.03 -1.52 26.92
CA SER A 411 8.25 -0.34 26.55
C SER A 411 7.35 -0.65 25.36
N ASN A 412 6.14 -0.09 25.39
CA ASN A 412 5.21 -0.27 24.29
C ASN A 412 5.52 0.73 23.18
N LEU A 413 5.24 0.34 21.95
CA LEU A 413 5.39 1.22 20.79
C LEU A 413 4.66 2.57 21.01
N ASP A 414 3.49 2.52 21.64
CA ASP A 414 2.66 3.69 21.96
C ASP A 414 3.35 4.71 22.88
N ASP A 415 4.42 4.32 23.57
CA ASP A 415 5.18 5.21 24.46
C ASP A 415 6.10 6.17 23.66
N HIS A 416 6.38 5.88 22.38
CA HIS A 416 7.28 6.65 21.51
C HIS A 416 6.54 7.44 20.42
N VAL A 417 5.49 8.16 20.81
CA VAL A 417 4.59 8.86 19.86
C VAL A 417 5.32 9.87 18.97
N GLN A 418 6.35 10.55 19.50
CA GLN A 418 7.10 11.55 18.72
C GLN A 418 7.92 10.88 17.61
N THR A 419 8.61 9.78 17.95
CA THR A 419 9.37 8.99 16.98
C THR A 419 8.46 8.39 15.91
N ILE A 420 7.33 7.79 16.28
CA ILE A 420 6.37 7.27 15.30
C ILE A 420 5.86 8.39 14.39
N GLY A 421 5.53 9.55 14.96
CA GLY A 421 5.07 10.71 14.21
C GLY A 421 6.08 11.19 13.17
N ALA A 422 7.37 11.26 13.54
CA ALA A 422 8.45 11.65 12.63
C ALA A 422 8.65 10.65 11.49
N VAL A 423 8.63 9.35 11.79
CA VAL A 423 8.77 8.29 10.79
C VAL A 423 7.58 8.26 9.83
N ILE A 424 6.35 8.40 10.34
CA ILE A 424 5.15 8.49 9.49
C ILE A 424 5.21 9.74 8.61
N LEU A 425 5.60 10.90 9.16
CA LEU A 425 5.73 12.13 8.38
C LEU A 425 6.76 11.96 7.25
N TYR A 426 7.92 11.37 7.55
CA TYR A 426 8.92 11.03 6.53
C TYR A 426 8.34 10.11 5.46
N PHE A 427 7.66 9.03 5.86
CA PHE A 427 7.02 8.09 4.93
C PHE A 427 6.01 8.78 4.01
N MET A 428 5.14 9.64 4.55
CA MET A 428 4.17 10.40 3.77
C MET A 428 4.85 11.32 2.75
N LEU A 429 5.87 12.06 3.18
CA LEU A 429 6.58 13.00 2.32
C LEU A 429 7.38 12.27 1.23
N ILE A 430 8.07 11.17 1.56
CA ILE A 430 8.81 10.40 0.56
C ILE A 430 7.84 9.73 -0.44
N CYS A 431 6.66 9.27 -0.02
CA CYS A 431 5.63 8.80 -0.94
C CYS A 431 5.18 9.90 -1.92
N VAL A 432 4.96 11.13 -1.44
CA VAL A 432 4.60 12.27 -2.31
C VAL A 432 5.73 12.61 -3.27
N VAL A 433 6.98 12.66 -2.78
CA VAL A 433 8.16 12.86 -3.63
C VAL A 433 8.22 11.78 -4.70
N MET A 434 8.11 10.50 -4.33
CA MET A 434 8.09 9.39 -5.27
C MET A 434 6.98 9.50 -6.31
N LEU A 435 5.76 9.89 -5.91
CA LEU A 435 4.65 10.11 -6.84
C LEU A 435 4.93 11.26 -7.83
N ILE A 436 5.44 12.40 -7.34
CA ILE A 436 5.84 13.53 -8.19
C ILE A 436 6.93 13.08 -9.16
N LEU A 437 7.91 12.32 -8.68
CA LEU A 437 8.99 11.79 -9.49
C LEU A 437 8.49 10.81 -10.55
N ILE A 438 7.52 9.94 -10.23
CA ILE A 438 6.83 9.06 -11.19
C ILE A 438 6.19 9.91 -12.30
N CYS A 439 5.42 10.95 -11.94
CA CYS A 439 4.83 11.85 -12.92
C CYS A 439 5.88 12.54 -13.80
N LEU A 440 7.00 12.98 -13.22
CA LEU A 440 8.09 13.69 -13.93
C LEU A 440 9.00 12.75 -14.76
N THR A 441 8.98 11.44 -14.51
CA THR A 441 9.76 10.42 -15.24
C THR A 441 8.97 9.75 -16.35
N SER A 442 7.66 9.97 -16.39
CA SER A 442 6.73 9.45 -17.40
C SER A 442 7.08 9.84 -18.85
N TYR A 443 8.04 10.73 -19.07
CA TYR A 443 8.49 11.12 -20.40
C TYR A 443 9.47 10.12 -21.05
N THR A 444 9.83 9.02 -20.39
CA THR A 444 10.74 8.00 -20.95
C THR A 444 10.09 6.62 -20.97
N ALA A 445 9.70 6.17 -22.17
CA ALA A 445 8.92 4.96 -22.47
C ALA A 445 9.58 3.59 -22.18
N ASN A 446 10.65 3.54 -21.35
CA ASN A 446 11.37 2.30 -21.08
C ASN A 446 10.97 1.69 -19.74
N LEU A 447 10.23 0.57 -19.76
CA LEU A 447 9.90 -0.26 -18.59
C LEU A 447 11.15 -0.66 -17.78
N LEU A 448 12.29 -0.85 -18.47
CA LEU A 448 13.63 -1.13 -17.91
C LEU A 448 14.19 0.04 -17.09
N ASN A 449 14.10 1.27 -17.61
CA ASN A 449 14.49 2.46 -16.86
C ASN A 449 13.50 2.73 -15.73
N GLY A 450 12.22 2.39 -15.91
CA GLY A 450 11.22 2.42 -14.84
C GLY A 450 11.65 1.55 -13.66
N LEU A 451 11.78 0.23 -13.84
CA LEU A 451 12.14 -0.68 -12.74
C LEU A 451 13.50 -0.33 -12.09
N GLN A 452 14.50 0.05 -12.90
CA GLN A 452 15.81 0.45 -12.39
C GLN A 452 15.76 1.78 -11.62
N ALA A 453 14.98 2.76 -12.08
CA ALA A 453 14.74 4.02 -11.37
C ALA A 453 13.94 3.85 -10.07
N PHE A 454 13.40 2.67 -9.76
CA PHE A 454 12.60 2.43 -8.55
C PHE A 454 13.33 1.66 -7.46
N TYR A 455 14.26 0.74 -7.77
CA TYR A 455 14.93 -0.01 -6.70
C TYR A 455 15.82 0.90 -5.84
N ILE A 456 16.53 1.86 -6.46
CA ILE A 456 17.39 2.81 -5.72
C ILE A 456 16.54 3.67 -4.79
N PRO A 457 15.46 4.34 -5.26
CA PRO A 457 14.69 5.19 -4.37
C PRO A 457 13.89 4.41 -3.32
N ILE A 458 13.43 3.19 -3.62
CA ILE A 458 12.82 2.32 -2.61
C ILE A 458 13.86 1.96 -1.53
N ALA A 459 15.07 1.55 -1.92
CA ALA A 459 16.13 1.25 -0.98
C ALA A 459 16.47 2.49 -0.13
N VAL A 460 16.64 3.65 -0.76
CA VAL A 460 16.90 4.93 -0.08
C VAL A 460 15.75 5.30 0.87
N ALA A 461 14.49 5.07 0.49
CA ALA A 461 13.33 5.32 1.33
C ALA A 461 13.32 4.40 2.56
N LEU A 462 13.57 3.09 2.39
CA LEU A 462 13.64 2.12 3.49
C LEU A 462 14.78 2.45 4.46
N VAL A 463 15.93 2.85 3.93
CA VAL A 463 17.09 3.28 4.72
C VAL A 463 16.81 4.58 5.46
N GLY A 464 16.16 5.54 4.80
CA GLY A 464 15.73 6.78 5.43
C GLY A 464 14.71 6.56 6.54
N ILE A 465 13.79 5.60 6.41
CA ILE A 465 12.87 5.20 7.50
C ILE A 465 13.68 4.73 8.71
N TRP A 466 14.68 3.86 8.50
CA TRP A 466 15.53 3.37 9.57
C TRP A 466 16.36 4.49 10.22
N GLY A 467 16.95 5.37 9.40
CA GLY A 467 17.71 6.52 9.87
C GLY A 467 16.87 7.50 10.67
N VAL A 468 15.72 7.94 10.14
CA VAL A 468 14.79 8.84 10.83
C VAL A 468 14.33 8.22 12.15
N ALA A 469 14.04 6.92 12.18
CA ALA A 469 13.68 6.21 13.40
C ALA A 469 14.82 6.23 14.43
N LEU A 470 16.05 5.92 14.01
CA LEU A 470 17.23 5.88 14.90
C LEU A 470 17.49 7.24 15.55
N PHE A 471 17.53 8.30 14.73
CA PHE A 471 17.80 9.66 15.21
C PHE A 471 16.65 10.18 16.06
N SER A 472 15.40 9.93 15.67
CA SER A 472 14.23 10.36 16.44
C SER A 472 14.16 9.68 17.80
N LEU A 473 14.42 8.37 17.84
CA LEU A 473 14.47 7.62 19.10
C LEU A 473 15.64 8.10 19.97
N THR A 474 16.78 8.45 19.37
CA THR A 474 17.90 9.06 20.12
C THR A 474 17.53 10.42 20.70
N ILE A 475 16.85 11.29 19.94
CA ILE A 475 16.38 12.60 20.42
C ILE A 475 15.40 12.42 21.59
N GLU A 476 14.41 11.54 21.45
CA GLU A 476 13.37 11.33 22.46
C GLU A 476 13.95 10.79 23.78
N LEU A 477 14.93 9.88 23.70
CA LEU A 477 15.53 9.25 24.89
C LEU A 477 16.58 10.15 25.57
N ASP A 478 17.47 10.77 24.80
CA ASP A 478 18.59 11.55 25.34
C ASP A 478 18.24 13.01 25.67
N LEU A 479 17.39 13.64 24.85
CA LEU A 479 17.01 15.04 25.02
C LEU A 479 15.66 15.17 25.74
N SER A 480 15.21 14.14 26.46
CA SER A 480 13.96 14.15 27.24
C SER A 480 13.85 15.31 28.23
N HIS A 481 14.99 15.81 28.72
CA HIS A 481 15.09 16.95 29.64
C HIS A 481 14.94 18.32 28.96
N MET A 482 15.06 18.39 27.64
CA MET A 482 14.94 19.63 26.86
C MET A 482 13.47 19.97 26.57
N SER A 483 13.21 21.24 26.21
CA SER A 483 11.85 21.68 25.91
C SER A 483 11.22 20.88 24.74
N LEU A 484 9.93 20.57 24.87
CA LEU A 484 9.14 19.87 23.84
C LEU A 484 9.20 20.57 22.47
N TRP A 485 9.28 21.90 22.45
CA TRP A 485 9.38 22.67 21.20
C TRP A 485 10.71 22.41 20.49
N PHE A 486 11.81 22.37 21.25
CA PHE A 486 13.14 22.09 20.72
C PHE A 486 13.27 20.65 20.21
N GLN A 487 12.72 19.66 20.92
CA GLN A 487 12.65 18.28 20.45
C GLN A 487 11.91 18.18 19.10
N ARG A 488 10.73 18.80 18.99
CA ARG A 488 9.96 18.83 17.73
C ARG A 488 10.73 19.48 16.59
N PHE A 489 11.43 20.57 16.86
CA PHE A 489 12.29 21.21 15.87
C PHE A 489 13.38 20.26 15.36
N LEU A 490 14.07 19.55 16.26
CA LEU A 490 15.08 18.55 15.88
C LEU A 490 14.49 17.39 15.07
N HIS A 491 13.30 16.88 15.43
CA HIS A 491 12.61 15.88 14.63
C HIS A 491 12.29 16.37 13.21
N MET A 492 11.86 17.63 13.06
CA MET A 492 11.59 18.22 11.73
C MET A 492 12.86 18.38 10.90
N VAL A 493 13.97 18.82 11.52
CA VAL A 493 15.28 18.93 10.85
C VAL A 493 15.76 17.54 10.40
N ASN A 494 15.61 16.53 11.25
CA ASN A 494 15.95 15.15 10.93
C ASN A 494 15.15 14.63 9.72
N VAL A 495 13.82 14.81 9.71
CA VAL A 495 12.97 14.42 8.58
C VAL A 495 13.37 15.17 7.30
N ALA A 496 13.58 16.49 7.37
CA ALA A 496 13.99 17.29 6.23
C ALA A 496 15.34 16.85 5.65
N PHE A 497 16.32 16.55 6.52
CA PHE A 497 17.63 16.06 6.11
C PHE A 497 17.51 14.78 5.27
N PHE A 498 16.79 13.77 5.75
CA PHE A 498 16.66 12.51 4.99
C PHE A 498 15.85 12.68 3.69
N ILE A 499 14.84 13.56 3.65
CA ILE A 499 14.08 13.83 2.41
C ILE A 499 14.94 14.51 1.37
N ILE A 500 15.69 15.55 1.76
CA ILE A 500 16.58 16.28 0.85
C ILE A 500 17.64 15.34 0.29
N ASN A 501 18.25 14.50 1.13
CA ASN A 501 19.21 13.49 0.67
C ASN A 501 18.57 12.49 -0.31
N ALA A 502 17.37 11.98 -0.01
CA ALA A 502 16.68 11.06 -0.90
C ALA A 502 16.37 11.69 -2.26
N PHE A 503 15.94 12.96 -2.27
CA PHE A 503 15.67 13.71 -3.49
C PHE A 503 16.95 14.00 -4.29
N LEU A 504 18.07 14.33 -3.62
CA LEU A 504 19.36 14.55 -4.27
C LEU A 504 19.91 13.28 -4.94
N VAL A 505 19.82 12.13 -4.26
CA VAL A 505 20.21 10.83 -4.85
C VAL A 505 19.39 10.56 -6.11
N PHE A 506 18.09 10.87 -6.08
CA PHE A 506 17.24 10.71 -7.25
C PHE A 506 17.59 11.65 -8.41
N LEU A 507 17.83 12.93 -8.13
CA LEU A 507 18.26 13.89 -9.14
C LEU A 507 19.57 13.46 -9.82
N GLN A 508 20.46 12.84 -9.05
CA GLN A 508 21.77 12.43 -9.53
C GLN A 508 21.74 11.16 -10.38
N ASP A 509 20.77 10.25 -10.15
CA ASP A 509 20.53 9.05 -10.96
C ASP A 509 20.07 9.36 -12.39
N ARG A 510 19.58 10.58 -12.65
CA ARG A 510 19.25 11.06 -14.01
C ARG A 510 20.50 11.28 -14.88
N LEU A 511 21.70 11.33 -14.31
CA LEU A 511 22.95 11.46 -15.06
C LEU A 511 23.41 10.07 -15.54
N PRO A 512 23.83 9.91 -16.80
CA PRO A 512 24.31 8.63 -17.32
C PRO A 512 25.63 8.24 -16.64
N LYS A 513 25.53 7.50 -15.53
CA LYS A 513 26.68 6.98 -14.78
C LYS A 513 26.68 5.45 -14.81
N SER A 514 27.86 4.86 -14.72
CA SER A 514 28.04 3.42 -14.59
C SER A 514 27.50 2.92 -13.24
N TYR A 515 27.01 1.68 -13.19
CA TYR A 515 26.47 1.02 -11.98
C TYR A 515 27.41 1.09 -10.75
N LEU A 516 28.71 1.19 -10.98
CA LEU A 516 29.73 1.33 -9.93
C LEU A 516 29.65 2.70 -9.23
N LEU A 517 29.35 3.78 -9.96
CA LEU A 517 29.26 5.10 -9.35
C LEU A 517 28.00 5.25 -8.49
N ALA A 518 26.86 4.72 -8.93
CA ALA A 518 25.62 4.78 -8.17
C ALA A 518 25.72 4.03 -6.83
N SER A 519 26.39 2.88 -6.82
CA SER A 519 26.62 2.12 -5.58
C SER A 519 27.61 2.82 -4.62
N ILE A 520 28.64 3.48 -5.15
CA ILE A 520 29.57 4.29 -4.34
C ILE A 520 28.85 5.48 -3.70
N GLU A 521 27.95 6.15 -4.42
CA GLU A 521 27.21 7.30 -3.89
C GLU A 521 26.19 6.90 -2.83
N ILE A 522 25.48 5.78 -3.00
CA ILE A 522 24.64 5.21 -1.94
C ILE A 522 25.50 4.91 -0.71
N CYS A 523 26.63 4.21 -0.88
CA CYS A 523 27.58 3.95 0.22
C CYS A 523 28.08 5.23 0.88
N SER A 524 28.35 6.29 0.12
CA SER A 524 28.74 7.59 0.65
C SER A 524 27.66 8.17 1.57
N MET A 525 26.38 8.10 1.17
CA MET A 525 25.26 8.51 2.02
C MET A 525 25.22 7.71 3.33
N TRP A 526 25.44 6.38 3.28
CA TRP A 526 25.53 5.53 4.47
C TRP A 526 26.68 5.95 5.39
N VAL A 527 27.85 6.24 4.82
CA VAL A 527 29.02 6.70 5.58
C VAL A 527 28.75 8.05 6.22
N PHE A 528 28.16 9.01 5.50
CA PHE A 528 27.82 10.32 6.05
C PHE A 528 26.78 10.23 7.17
N ALA A 529 25.71 9.44 7.00
CA ALA A 529 24.70 9.24 8.04
C ALA A 529 25.27 8.54 9.28
N ALA A 530 26.12 7.52 9.08
CA ALA A 530 26.78 6.81 10.17
C ALA A 530 27.82 7.70 10.90
N VAL A 531 28.63 8.45 10.15
CA VAL A 531 29.61 9.41 10.71
C VAL A 531 28.89 10.51 11.47
N PHE A 532 27.81 11.06 10.92
CA PHE A 532 26.99 12.05 11.61
C PHE A 532 26.38 11.49 12.91
N TYR A 533 25.84 10.27 12.88
CA TYR A 533 25.34 9.60 14.09
C TYR A 533 26.44 9.43 15.14
N ILE A 534 27.62 8.96 14.74
CA ILE A 534 28.78 8.77 15.62
C ILE A 534 29.23 10.12 16.20
N LEU A 535 29.31 11.17 15.38
CA LEU A 535 29.68 12.51 15.82
C LEU A 535 28.65 13.07 16.81
N CYS A 536 27.35 12.93 16.54
CA CYS A 536 26.30 13.32 17.49
C CYS A 536 26.39 12.54 18.80
N ALA A 537 26.63 11.21 18.74
CA ALA A 537 26.79 10.37 19.92
C ALA A 537 28.03 10.77 20.76
N VAL A 538 29.13 11.13 20.09
CA VAL A 538 30.36 11.60 20.74
C VAL A 538 30.19 13.01 21.31
N PHE A 539 29.60 13.95 20.55
CA PHE A 539 29.35 15.32 20.98
C PHE A 539 28.40 15.37 22.17
N TYR A 540 27.34 14.56 22.16
CA TYR A 540 26.43 14.40 23.31
C TYR A 540 27.15 13.89 24.56
N ARG A 541 28.13 12.99 24.41
CA ARG A 541 28.94 12.52 25.54
C ARG A 541 29.83 13.64 26.11
N ILE A 542 30.39 14.49 25.25
CA ILE A 542 31.30 15.57 25.64
C ILE A 542 30.55 16.75 26.28
N TYR A 543 29.38 17.11 25.75
CA TYR A 543 28.63 18.29 26.20
C TYR A 543 27.54 17.99 27.22
N GLY A 544 26.98 16.78 27.27
CA GLY A 544 25.99 16.42 28.27
C GLY A 544 26.56 16.27 29.70
N THR A 545 27.84 16.55 29.92
CA THR A 545 28.51 16.55 31.23
C THR A 545 28.52 17.91 31.94
N SER A 546 28.04 18.98 31.28
CA SER A 546 27.63 20.23 31.96
C SER A 546 26.14 20.21 32.20
#